data_AF-A0A440IFC9-F1
#
_entry.id   AF-A0A440IFC9-F1
#
_cell.length_a   1.000
_cell.length_b   1.000
_cell.length_c   1.000
_cell.angle_alpha   90.00
_cell.angle_beta   90.00
_cell.angle_gamma   90.00
#
_symmetry.space_group_name_H-M   'P 1'
#
loop_
_entity.id
_entity.type
_entity.pdbx_description
1 polymer ?
#
loop_
_entity_poly.entity_id
_entity_poly.type
_entity_poly.pdbx_seq_one_letter_code
_entity_poly.pdbx_strand_id
1 'polypeptide(L)'
;MKTLKRSLPGRRLLLTAALAVLALTGLAARPAAAEELAKNLFGAKKLPALAAPQSIGFYSKGCFAGGVAIPLDGPKWEVMRPSRNRRWGHPTMIALIEKLSRDAAADGWPGLLVGDISQPRGGPMLSGHASHQIGLDADIWLTPMPDRKLSIEQRENMSATLLVDEKTHLVKDALWVPAHMRLLKRAASYADVERILVNPGIKKKLCDTVKGDRAWLRKVRPFWGHDYHFHIRIGCQPGSPNCKAQENTAPGDGCDQSLAWWFTEEPWRPNKNPDRPKARDVMTMASLPAACQAVLDGPDPPSAEAVTYYGDGVPVATAPVLTKAPSPARASASGAAALPASVSAFAATPEIGIPLPRPRPGN
;
A
#
# COMPACT_ATOMS: atom_id res chain seq x y z
N MET A 1 92.92 -31.08 39.97
CA MET A 1 92.19 -31.01 38.67
C MET A 1 90.90 -30.23 38.86
N LYS A 2 90.55 -29.38 37.88
CA LYS A 2 89.30 -28.61 37.71
C LYS A 2 89.20 -27.29 38.51
N THR A 3 89.74 -26.19 37.99
CA THR A 3 89.13 -25.14 37.11
C THR A 3 88.15 -24.17 37.78
N LEU A 4 88.71 -23.01 38.14
CA LEU A 4 88.21 -21.63 38.01
C LEU A 4 86.95 -21.39 37.13
N LYS A 5 85.97 -20.59 37.61
CA LYS A 5 85.72 -19.19 37.17
C LYS A 5 84.46 -18.57 37.81
N ARG A 6 84.53 -17.23 37.95
CA ARG A 6 83.61 -16.24 38.52
C ARG A 6 82.34 -15.96 37.68
N SER A 7 81.27 -15.62 38.40
CA SER A 7 80.27 -14.52 38.24
C SER A 7 79.91 -13.96 36.84
N LEU A 8 78.59 -13.84 36.58
CA LEU A 8 77.87 -12.57 36.26
C LEU A 8 76.32 -12.78 36.28
N PRO A 9 75.52 -11.71 36.49
CA PRO A 9 74.09 -11.75 36.85
C PRO A 9 73.16 -11.70 35.63
N GLY A 10 72.04 -12.42 35.70
CA GLY A 10 71.07 -12.52 34.61
C GLY A 10 69.64 -12.19 35.03
N ARG A 11 69.30 -10.90 34.91
CA ARG A 11 68.00 -10.37 34.45
C ARG A 11 66.70 -11.04 34.92
N ARG A 12 65.95 -10.21 35.66
CA ARG A 12 64.52 -9.90 35.47
C ARG A 12 63.52 -10.90 36.06
N LEU A 13 63.14 -10.60 37.30
CA LEU A 13 61.75 -10.51 37.72
C LEU A 13 60.85 -9.92 36.61
N LEU A 14 59.58 -10.31 36.65
CA LEU A 14 58.44 -9.89 35.81
C LEU A 14 58.17 -10.87 34.66
N LEU A 15 57.39 -11.92 34.95
CA LEU A 15 56.46 -12.57 34.01
C LEU A 15 55.53 -13.55 34.76
N THR A 16 54.87 -13.07 35.81
CA THR A 16 53.76 -13.78 36.47
C THR A 16 52.58 -12.83 36.67
N ALA A 17 52.13 -12.19 35.58
CA ALA A 17 50.85 -11.46 35.53
C ALA A 17 50.45 -11.20 34.06
N ALA A 18 50.30 -12.25 33.24
CA ALA A 18 49.80 -12.09 31.87
C ALA A 18 48.96 -13.28 31.37
N LEU A 19 48.26 -13.97 32.29
CA LEU A 19 47.37 -15.08 31.93
C LEU A 19 45.94 -14.95 32.50
N ALA A 20 45.53 -13.75 32.91
CA ALA A 20 44.20 -13.51 33.48
C ALA A 20 43.47 -12.28 32.88
N VAL A 21 43.82 -11.85 31.65
CA VAL A 21 43.11 -10.74 30.95
C VAL A 21 42.74 -11.10 29.49
N LEU A 22 42.76 -12.39 29.10
CA LEU A 22 42.36 -12.82 27.76
C LEU A 22 41.09 -13.70 27.73
N ALA A 23 40.17 -13.49 28.68
CA ALA A 23 38.91 -14.24 28.76
C ALA A 23 37.66 -13.35 28.73
N LEU A 24 37.74 -12.12 28.19
CA LEU A 24 36.58 -11.21 28.08
C LEU A 24 36.43 -10.47 26.74
N THR A 25 37.02 -10.98 25.65
CA THR A 25 36.81 -10.41 24.30
C THR A 25 36.31 -11.50 23.35
N GLY A 26 35.18 -12.09 23.72
CA GLY A 26 34.47 -13.09 22.92
C GLY A 26 33.01 -12.70 22.70
N LEU A 27 32.69 -11.41 22.54
CA LEU A 27 31.43 -11.06 21.87
C LEU A 27 31.61 -11.45 20.40
N ALA A 28 31.25 -12.69 20.09
CA ALA A 28 31.06 -13.13 18.72
C ALA A 28 30.12 -12.13 18.05
N ALA A 29 30.65 -11.35 17.10
CA ALA A 29 29.84 -10.60 16.17
C ALA A 29 28.98 -11.64 15.44
N ARG A 30 27.73 -11.80 15.89
CA ARG A 30 26.74 -12.56 15.15
C ARG A 30 26.69 -11.93 13.75
N PRO A 31 26.79 -12.71 12.67
CA PRO A 31 26.53 -12.15 11.35
C PRO A 31 25.17 -11.46 11.43
N ALA A 32 25.10 -10.20 11.03
CA ALA A 32 23.84 -9.48 10.96
C ALA A 32 22.92 -10.30 10.06
N ALA A 33 21.99 -11.06 10.65
CA ALA A 33 20.98 -11.76 9.90
C ALA A 33 20.22 -10.69 9.11
N ALA A 34 20.09 -10.88 7.79
CA ALA A 34 19.31 -9.96 6.97
C ALA A 34 17.92 -9.81 7.60
N GLU A 35 17.53 -8.59 7.95
CA GLU A 35 16.23 -8.32 8.56
C GLU A 35 15.12 -8.88 7.66
N GLU A 36 14.14 -9.55 8.28
CA GLU A 36 13.01 -10.10 7.54
C GLU A 36 12.22 -9.00 6.84
N LEU A 37 11.85 -9.25 5.58
CA LEU A 37 11.08 -8.29 4.78
C LEU A 37 9.68 -8.11 5.37
N ALA A 38 9.23 -6.85 5.47
CA ALA A 38 7.92 -6.52 6.01
C ALA A 38 6.78 -7.20 5.23
N LYS A 39 6.92 -7.36 3.90
CA LYS A 39 5.90 -8.06 3.10
C LYS A 39 5.66 -9.51 3.55
N ASN A 40 6.69 -10.20 4.04
CA ASN A 40 6.59 -11.59 4.48
C ASN A 40 5.90 -11.63 5.85
N LEU A 41 6.31 -10.76 6.77
CA LEU A 41 5.74 -10.62 8.10
C LEU A 41 4.24 -10.28 8.06
N PHE A 42 3.87 -9.24 7.29
CA PHE A 42 2.47 -8.84 7.13
C PHE A 42 1.66 -9.87 6.32
N GLY A 43 2.26 -10.44 5.26
CA GLY A 43 1.61 -11.46 4.44
C GLY A 43 1.36 -12.79 5.14
N ALA A 44 2.08 -13.08 6.23
CA ALA A 44 1.87 -14.26 7.05
C ALA A 44 0.62 -14.16 7.94
N LYS A 45 0.15 -12.95 8.26
CA LYS A 45 -0.99 -12.74 9.16
C LYS A 45 -2.29 -13.17 8.48
N LYS A 46 -3.13 -13.91 9.22
CA LYS A 46 -4.41 -14.44 8.73
C LYS A 46 -5.60 -13.57 9.12
N LEU A 47 -5.50 -12.90 10.27
CA LEU A 47 -6.55 -12.06 10.85
C LEU A 47 -6.01 -10.64 11.14
N PRO A 48 -6.91 -9.64 11.20
CA PRO A 48 -6.54 -8.28 11.54
C PRO A 48 -6.06 -8.20 12.99
N ALA A 49 -5.33 -7.13 13.33
CA ALA A 49 -5.03 -6.84 14.73
C ALA A 49 -6.30 -6.33 15.43
N LEU A 50 -6.68 -6.97 16.54
CA LEU A 50 -7.80 -6.55 17.38
C LEU A 50 -7.44 -5.26 18.11
N ALA A 51 -7.90 -4.14 17.58
CA ALA A 51 -7.66 -2.79 18.09
C ALA A 51 -8.71 -1.81 17.54
N ALA A 52 -8.71 -0.58 18.04
CA ALA A 52 -9.49 0.49 17.41
C ALA A 52 -9.02 0.73 15.95
N PRO A 53 -9.94 0.95 15.00
CA PRO A 53 -9.61 1.23 13.60
C PRO A 53 -8.66 2.42 13.47
N GLN A 54 -7.52 2.20 12.82
CA GLN A 54 -6.58 3.27 12.51
C GLN A 54 -5.68 2.92 11.34
N SER A 55 -5.54 3.86 10.41
CA SER A 55 -4.56 3.83 9.32
C SER A 55 -3.26 4.52 9.75
N ILE A 56 -2.11 3.91 9.47
CA ILE A 56 -0.81 4.37 9.96
C ILE A 56 0.16 4.48 8.79
N GLY A 57 0.76 5.66 8.61
CA GLY A 57 1.72 5.92 7.54
C GLY A 57 1.06 6.41 6.25
N PHE A 58 1.64 6.03 5.11
CA PHE A 58 1.17 6.41 3.79
C PHE A 58 0.66 5.17 3.02
N TYR A 59 -0.16 5.37 2.00
CA TYR A 59 -0.83 4.31 1.24
C TYR A 59 0.10 3.17 0.75
N SER A 60 1.37 3.49 0.45
CA SER A 60 2.43 2.57 0.00
C SER A 60 3.58 2.39 0.99
N LYS A 61 3.41 2.86 2.22
CA LYS A 61 4.42 2.77 3.29
C LYS A 61 3.75 2.89 4.66
N GLY A 62 3.07 1.83 5.07
CA GLY A 62 2.24 1.85 6.27
C GLY A 62 1.64 0.50 6.64
N CYS A 63 0.73 0.54 7.59
CA CYS A 63 -0.07 -0.58 8.08
C CYS A 63 -1.43 -0.04 8.57
N PHE A 64 -2.34 -0.93 8.97
CA PHE A 64 -3.55 -0.51 9.70
C PHE A 64 -3.95 -1.56 10.75
N ALA A 65 -4.67 -1.11 11.78
CA ALA A 65 -5.24 -1.96 12.82
C ALA A 65 -6.77 -1.82 12.86
N GLY A 66 -7.45 -2.76 13.52
CA GLY A 66 -8.90 -2.70 13.69
C GLY A 66 -9.70 -2.77 12.40
N GLY A 67 -9.12 -3.32 11.33
CA GLY A 67 -9.87 -3.47 10.09
C GLY A 67 -10.85 -4.63 10.14
N VAL A 68 -11.84 -4.52 9.27
CA VAL A 68 -12.91 -5.48 9.10
C VAL A 68 -12.85 -6.02 7.68
N ALA A 69 -13.39 -7.22 7.49
CA ALA A 69 -13.52 -7.78 6.16
C ALA A 69 -14.86 -7.43 5.53
N ILE A 70 -14.88 -7.17 4.22
CA ILE A 70 -16.14 -7.25 3.47
C ILE A 70 -16.58 -8.73 3.37
N PRO A 71 -17.87 -9.07 3.51
CA PRO A 71 -18.36 -10.42 3.23
C PRO A 71 -17.94 -10.91 1.84
N LEU A 72 -17.64 -12.20 1.70
CA LEU A 72 -17.28 -12.79 0.41
C LEU A 72 -18.40 -12.64 -0.63
N ASP A 73 -19.64 -12.61 -0.15
CA ASP A 73 -20.87 -12.47 -0.91
C ASP A 73 -21.69 -11.31 -0.35
N GLY A 74 -22.26 -10.50 -1.23
CA GLY A 74 -23.35 -9.62 -0.87
C GLY A 74 -24.37 -9.46 -1.98
N PRO A 75 -25.47 -8.72 -1.74
CA PRO A 75 -26.57 -8.62 -2.70
C PRO A 75 -26.16 -8.08 -4.08
N LYS A 76 -25.11 -7.25 -4.11
CA LYS A 76 -24.60 -6.60 -5.34
C LYS A 76 -23.07 -6.65 -5.45
N TRP A 77 -22.42 -7.61 -4.79
CA TRP A 77 -20.98 -7.81 -4.96
C TRP A 77 -20.53 -9.24 -4.72
N GLU A 78 -19.38 -9.58 -5.29
CA GLU A 78 -18.65 -10.82 -5.02
C GLU A 78 -17.14 -10.52 -4.91
N VAL A 79 -16.49 -11.08 -3.88
CA VAL A 79 -15.04 -10.93 -3.68
C VAL A 79 -14.26 -11.87 -4.60
N MET A 80 -13.36 -11.31 -5.40
CA MET A 80 -12.49 -12.03 -6.32
C MET A 80 -11.17 -12.42 -5.64
N ARG A 81 -10.60 -13.55 -6.08
CA ARG A 81 -9.37 -14.11 -5.50
C ARG A 81 -9.39 -14.26 -3.95
N PRO A 82 -10.45 -14.82 -3.32
CA PRO A 82 -10.52 -14.95 -1.85
C PRO A 82 -9.26 -15.54 -1.19
N SER A 83 -8.60 -16.50 -1.84
CA SER A 83 -7.37 -17.18 -1.38
C SER A 83 -6.22 -16.23 -1.06
N ARG A 84 -6.19 -15.03 -1.68
CA ARG A 84 -5.17 -14.01 -1.41
C ARG A 84 -5.27 -13.40 -0.01
N ASN A 85 -6.41 -13.56 0.67
CA ASN A 85 -6.71 -12.97 1.96
C ASN A 85 -6.60 -11.42 1.98
N ARG A 86 -7.18 -10.76 0.97
CA ARG A 86 -7.05 -9.31 0.73
C ARG A 86 -8.35 -8.52 0.84
N ARG A 87 -9.37 -9.08 1.48
CA ARG A 87 -10.71 -8.48 1.62
C ARG A 87 -10.85 -7.57 2.86
N TRP A 88 -9.74 -7.12 3.44
CA TRP A 88 -9.69 -6.40 4.71
C TRP A 88 -9.44 -4.91 4.49
N GLY A 89 -10.09 -4.05 5.28
CA GLY A 89 -9.86 -2.61 5.20
C GLY A 89 -10.34 -1.86 6.43
N HIS A 90 -10.13 -0.55 6.43
CA HIS A 90 -10.73 0.34 7.40
C HIS A 90 -12.27 0.25 7.30
N PRO A 91 -13.03 0.29 8.40
CA PRO A 91 -14.50 0.18 8.36
C PRO A 91 -15.16 1.15 7.37
N THR A 92 -14.69 2.40 7.28
CA THR A 92 -15.17 3.35 6.26
C THR A 92 -14.97 2.86 4.83
N MET A 93 -13.85 2.21 4.53
CA MET A 93 -13.58 1.69 3.19
C MET A 93 -14.52 0.53 2.85
N ILE A 94 -14.75 -0.37 3.80
CA ILE A 94 -15.67 -1.50 3.60
C ILE A 94 -17.11 -1.01 3.43
N ALA A 95 -17.55 -0.07 4.27
CA ALA A 95 -18.85 0.57 4.17
C ALA A 95 -19.03 1.29 2.82
N LEU A 96 -17.98 1.95 2.32
CA LEU A 96 -18.00 2.62 1.02
C LEU A 96 -18.15 1.63 -0.13
N ILE A 97 -17.47 0.48 -0.10
CA ILE A 97 -17.60 -0.57 -1.13
C ILE A 97 -19.02 -1.14 -1.13
N GLU A 98 -19.57 -1.46 0.04
CA GLU A 98 -20.95 -1.94 0.16
C GLU A 98 -21.93 -0.89 -0.39
N LYS A 99 -21.77 0.39 -0.01
CA LYS A 99 -22.59 1.48 -0.54
C LYS A 99 -22.45 1.63 -2.05
N LEU A 100 -21.23 1.59 -2.58
CA LEU A 100 -20.97 1.61 -4.02
C LEU A 100 -21.67 0.47 -4.75
N SER A 101 -21.72 -0.72 -4.16
CA SER A 101 -22.37 -1.87 -4.79
C SER A 101 -23.86 -1.64 -5.02
N ARG A 102 -24.56 -1.07 -4.03
CA ARG A 102 -25.98 -0.75 -4.10
C ARG A 102 -26.24 0.41 -5.05
N ASP A 103 -25.47 1.49 -4.92
CA ASP A 103 -25.68 2.69 -5.73
C ASP A 103 -25.33 2.45 -7.20
N ALA A 104 -24.24 1.71 -7.49
CA ALA A 104 -23.89 1.36 -8.86
C ALA A 104 -24.96 0.46 -9.48
N ALA A 105 -25.56 -0.45 -8.71
CA ALA A 105 -26.70 -1.24 -9.16
C ALA A 105 -27.93 -0.41 -9.48
N ALA A 106 -28.25 0.58 -8.65
CA ALA A 106 -29.29 1.56 -8.95
C ALA A 106 -28.98 2.38 -10.23
N ASP A 107 -27.69 2.62 -10.50
CA ASP A 107 -27.23 3.27 -11.74
C ASP A 107 -27.11 2.30 -12.94
N GLY A 108 -27.57 1.05 -12.82
CA GLY A 108 -27.60 0.06 -13.89
C GLY A 108 -26.29 -0.70 -14.14
N TRP A 109 -25.38 -0.76 -13.16
CA TRP A 109 -24.25 -1.69 -13.15
C TRP A 109 -24.65 -2.99 -12.42
N PRO A 110 -24.43 -4.20 -12.96
CA PRO A 110 -25.06 -5.41 -12.41
C PRO A 110 -24.61 -5.79 -10.98
N GLY A 111 -23.41 -5.37 -10.59
CA GLY A 111 -22.82 -5.58 -9.27
C GLY A 111 -21.30 -5.46 -9.33
N LEU A 112 -20.63 -5.44 -8.18
CA LEU A 112 -19.19 -5.28 -8.09
C LEU A 112 -18.49 -6.62 -8.00
N LEU A 113 -17.52 -6.86 -8.87
CA LEU A 113 -16.47 -7.85 -8.62
C LEU A 113 -15.33 -7.14 -7.88
N VAL A 114 -15.22 -7.40 -6.58
CA VAL A 114 -14.30 -6.70 -5.66
C VAL A 114 -12.94 -7.40 -5.69
N GLY A 115 -11.89 -6.68 -6.07
CA GLY A 115 -10.52 -7.15 -6.09
C GLY A 115 -9.81 -6.99 -4.74
N ASP A 116 -8.54 -6.62 -4.78
CA ASP A 116 -7.72 -6.47 -3.58
C ASP A 116 -8.14 -5.18 -2.81
N ILE A 117 -8.33 -5.29 -1.49
CA ILE A 117 -8.51 -4.16 -0.57
C ILE A 117 -7.21 -3.96 0.21
N SER A 118 -6.90 -4.85 1.15
CA SER A 118 -5.63 -4.90 1.87
C SER A 118 -5.47 -6.27 2.54
N GLN A 119 -4.23 -6.63 2.89
CA GLN A 119 -3.95 -7.76 3.80
C GLN A 119 -4.56 -7.47 5.19
N PRO A 120 -4.73 -8.47 6.07
CA PRO A 120 -5.48 -8.28 7.32
C PRO A 120 -4.95 -7.17 8.23
N ARG A 121 -3.64 -6.93 8.20
CA ARG A 121 -2.96 -5.88 8.99
C ARG A 121 -2.32 -4.80 8.11
N GLY A 122 -2.69 -4.78 6.82
CA GLY A 122 -2.09 -3.91 5.83
C GLY A 122 -0.66 -4.31 5.49
N GLY A 123 0.26 -3.35 5.49
CA GLY A 123 1.67 -3.59 5.18
C GLY A 123 1.94 -3.83 3.69
N PRO A 124 3.22 -3.86 3.29
CA PRO A 124 3.61 -4.18 1.92
C PRO A 124 3.03 -5.53 1.48
N MET A 125 2.41 -5.56 0.31
CA MET A 125 1.80 -6.79 -0.21
C MET A 125 2.88 -7.77 -0.68
N LEU A 126 2.62 -9.07 -0.52
CA LEU A 126 3.45 -10.14 -1.11
C LEU A 126 3.62 -10.00 -2.63
N SER A 127 2.60 -9.47 -3.30
CA SER A 127 2.53 -9.34 -4.77
C SER A 127 1.50 -8.29 -5.18
N GLY A 128 1.51 -7.87 -6.44
CA GLY A 128 0.53 -6.93 -6.98
C GLY A 128 0.90 -5.47 -6.73
N HIS A 129 0.05 -4.74 -6.02
CA HIS A 129 0.08 -3.29 -5.90
C HIS A 129 1.19 -2.81 -4.96
N ALA A 130 1.63 -1.56 -5.15
CA ALA A 130 2.57 -0.90 -4.23
C ALA A 130 1.85 -0.26 -3.04
N SER A 131 0.57 0.13 -3.22
CA SER A 131 -0.32 0.68 -2.18
C SER A 131 -1.09 -0.43 -1.43
N HIS A 132 -2.32 -0.19 -0.97
CA HIS A 132 -3.15 -1.16 -0.21
C HIS A 132 -2.54 -1.55 1.14
N GLN A 133 -1.70 -0.68 1.71
CA GLN A 133 -1.01 -0.99 2.97
C GLN A 133 -1.77 -0.47 4.19
N ILE A 134 -2.70 0.46 4.04
CA ILE A 134 -3.33 1.16 5.19
C ILE A 134 -4.86 1.02 5.24
N GLY A 135 -5.45 0.10 4.48
CA GLY A 135 -6.89 -0.20 4.56
C GLY A 135 -7.79 0.86 3.91
N LEU A 136 -7.25 1.75 3.07
CA LEU A 136 -7.94 2.87 2.44
C LEU A 136 -7.92 2.81 0.91
N ASP A 137 -7.54 1.67 0.35
CA ASP A 137 -7.48 1.40 -1.09
C ASP A 137 -8.33 0.15 -1.42
N ALA A 138 -8.99 0.12 -2.58
CA ALA A 138 -9.63 -1.08 -3.10
C ALA A 138 -9.69 -1.07 -4.63
N ASP A 139 -9.49 -2.24 -5.22
CA ASP A 139 -9.69 -2.47 -6.64
C ASP A 139 -11.10 -2.99 -6.91
N ILE A 140 -11.77 -2.40 -7.89
CA ILE A 140 -13.07 -2.86 -8.38
C ILE A 140 -12.93 -3.16 -9.86
N TRP A 141 -13.27 -4.39 -10.26
CA TRP A 141 -13.16 -4.78 -11.66
C TRP A 141 -14.19 -4.01 -12.50
N LEU A 142 -13.78 -3.65 -13.71
CA LEU A 142 -14.64 -3.12 -14.75
C LEU A 142 -15.31 -4.22 -15.58
N THR A 143 -15.13 -5.49 -15.16
CA THR A 143 -15.90 -6.62 -15.69
C THR A 143 -17.28 -6.62 -15.03
N PRO A 144 -18.37 -6.61 -15.80
CA PRO A 144 -19.72 -6.71 -15.24
C PRO A 144 -19.87 -8.01 -14.44
N MET A 145 -20.38 -7.92 -13.21
CA MET A 145 -20.75 -9.09 -12.42
C MET A 145 -21.83 -9.89 -13.15
N PRO A 146 -21.70 -11.23 -13.28
CA PRO A 146 -22.71 -12.05 -13.94
C PRO A 146 -24.03 -12.06 -13.16
N ASP A 147 -25.11 -12.44 -13.84
CA ASP A 147 -26.47 -12.60 -13.29
C ASP A 147 -26.67 -13.89 -12.47
N ARG A 148 -25.57 -14.55 -12.12
CA ARG A 148 -25.52 -15.76 -11.29
C ARG A 148 -24.38 -15.65 -10.29
N LYS A 149 -24.50 -16.36 -9.18
CA LYS A 149 -23.42 -16.48 -8.20
C LYS A 149 -22.23 -17.22 -8.82
N LEU A 150 -21.01 -16.68 -8.68
CA LEU A 150 -19.78 -17.41 -9.01
C LEU A 150 -19.42 -18.39 -7.89
N SER A 151 -18.93 -19.57 -8.24
CA SER A 151 -18.28 -20.46 -7.27
C SER A 151 -16.94 -19.87 -6.81
N ILE A 152 -16.42 -20.30 -5.66
CA ILE A 152 -15.10 -19.89 -5.19
C ILE A 152 -14.02 -20.17 -6.25
N GLU A 153 -14.04 -21.35 -6.86
CA GLU A 153 -13.10 -21.70 -7.94
C GLU A 153 -13.20 -20.75 -9.15
N GLN A 154 -14.41 -20.35 -9.54
CA GLN A 154 -14.60 -19.35 -10.59
C GLN A 154 -14.02 -17.99 -10.16
N ARG A 155 -14.21 -17.58 -8.92
CA ARG A 155 -13.64 -16.32 -8.40
C ARG A 155 -12.11 -16.33 -8.32
N GLU A 156 -11.51 -17.50 -8.17
CA GLU A 156 -10.05 -17.68 -8.23
C GLU A 156 -9.50 -17.61 -9.66
N ASN A 157 -10.23 -18.16 -10.64
CA ASN A 157 -9.68 -18.41 -11.96
C ASN A 157 -10.24 -17.52 -13.08
N MET A 158 -11.38 -16.87 -12.88
CA MET A 158 -12.00 -15.99 -13.88
C MET A 158 -11.05 -14.88 -14.29
N SER A 159 -10.84 -14.67 -15.58
CA SER A 159 -10.07 -13.54 -16.11
C SER A 159 -10.93 -12.28 -16.14
N ALA A 160 -10.33 -11.14 -15.80
CA ALA A 160 -10.96 -9.85 -15.97
C ALA A 160 -10.95 -9.43 -17.44
N THR A 161 -11.96 -8.67 -17.85
CA THR A 161 -12.04 -8.07 -19.20
C THR A 161 -11.07 -6.90 -19.31
N LEU A 162 -10.07 -7.01 -20.19
CA LEU A 162 -9.15 -5.92 -20.54
C LEU A 162 -9.86 -4.90 -21.44
N LEU A 163 -10.27 -3.76 -20.87
CA LEU A 163 -10.99 -2.71 -21.59
C LEU A 163 -10.11 -1.84 -22.49
N VAL A 164 -8.80 -1.85 -22.28
CA VAL A 164 -7.84 -1.03 -23.03
C VAL A 164 -7.00 -1.90 -23.96
N ASP A 165 -6.74 -1.39 -25.16
CA ASP A 165 -5.80 -1.98 -26.10
C ASP A 165 -4.36 -1.63 -25.70
N GLU A 166 -3.50 -2.65 -25.61
CA GLU A 166 -2.14 -2.52 -25.08
C GLU A 166 -1.24 -1.65 -25.97
N LYS A 167 -1.49 -1.61 -27.29
CA LYS A 167 -0.63 -0.89 -28.24
C LYS A 167 -1.02 0.58 -28.35
N THR A 168 -2.32 0.84 -28.43
CA THR A 168 -2.85 2.20 -28.63
C THR A 168 -3.11 2.93 -27.31
N HIS A 169 -3.20 2.18 -26.21
CA HIS A 169 -3.62 2.69 -24.89
C HIS A 169 -5.02 3.34 -24.91
N LEU A 170 -5.86 2.97 -25.89
CA LEU A 170 -7.23 3.44 -26.03
C LEU A 170 -8.22 2.36 -25.57
N VAL A 171 -9.40 2.80 -25.13
CA VAL A 171 -10.50 1.89 -24.80
C VAL A 171 -10.98 1.16 -26.05
N LYS A 172 -11.21 -0.15 -25.92
CA LYS A 172 -11.86 -0.98 -26.94
C LYS A 172 -13.36 -0.65 -26.96
N ASP A 173 -13.79 0.13 -27.95
CA ASP A 173 -15.17 0.64 -28.01
C ASP A 173 -16.24 -0.45 -27.97
N ALA A 174 -15.97 -1.62 -28.53
CA ALA A 174 -16.88 -2.78 -28.50
C ALA A 174 -17.19 -3.28 -27.06
N LEU A 175 -16.34 -2.98 -26.08
CA LEU A 175 -16.52 -3.39 -24.68
C LEU A 175 -17.06 -2.26 -23.79
N TRP A 176 -16.97 -1.00 -24.24
CA TRP A 176 -17.34 0.15 -23.43
C TRP A 176 -18.83 0.44 -23.48
N VAL A 177 -19.54 0.08 -22.42
CA VAL A 177 -20.95 0.49 -22.23
C VAL A 177 -21.08 1.74 -21.34
N PRO A 178 -22.15 2.55 -21.49
CA PRO A 178 -22.40 3.75 -20.67
C PRO A 178 -22.40 3.50 -19.15
N ALA A 179 -22.70 2.28 -18.72
CA ALA A 179 -22.69 1.92 -17.30
C ALA A 179 -21.29 2.01 -16.66
N HIS A 180 -20.20 1.82 -17.42
CA HIS A 180 -18.83 2.04 -16.91
C HIS A 180 -18.62 3.50 -16.49
N MET A 181 -19.07 4.45 -17.31
CA MET A 181 -19.00 5.87 -16.98
C MET A 181 -19.80 6.19 -15.71
N ARG A 182 -21.02 5.65 -15.60
CA ARG A 182 -21.88 5.86 -14.41
C ARG A 182 -21.26 5.28 -13.15
N LEU A 183 -20.67 4.08 -13.22
CA LEU A 183 -19.94 3.48 -12.10
C LEU A 183 -18.79 4.36 -11.61
N LEU A 184 -17.93 4.83 -12.53
CA LEU A 184 -16.79 5.69 -12.18
C LEU A 184 -17.27 7.06 -11.64
N LYS A 185 -18.34 7.64 -12.23
CA LYS A 185 -18.95 8.87 -11.74
C LYS A 185 -19.53 8.69 -10.34
N ARG A 186 -20.22 7.57 -10.09
CA ARG A 186 -20.79 7.24 -8.76
C ARG A 186 -19.70 7.14 -7.72
N ALA A 187 -18.65 6.36 -7.99
CA ALA A 187 -17.52 6.23 -7.08
C ALA A 187 -16.85 7.60 -6.80
N ALA A 188 -16.67 8.45 -7.82
CA ALA A 188 -16.04 9.77 -7.65
C ALA A 188 -16.91 10.74 -6.85
N SER A 189 -18.23 10.53 -6.83
CA SER A 189 -19.19 11.42 -6.16
C SER A 189 -19.09 11.37 -4.64
N TYR A 190 -18.51 10.31 -4.06
CA TYR A 190 -18.40 10.18 -2.61
C TYR A 190 -17.37 11.14 -2.02
N ALA A 191 -17.72 11.76 -0.90
CA ALA A 191 -16.89 12.77 -0.23
C ALA A 191 -15.54 12.19 0.21
N ASP A 192 -15.55 10.97 0.75
CA ASP A 192 -14.35 10.30 1.24
C ASP A 192 -13.36 9.91 0.13
N VAL A 193 -13.83 9.76 -1.12
CA VAL A 193 -12.98 9.36 -2.25
C VAL A 193 -12.12 10.55 -2.68
N GLU A 194 -10.80 10.37 -2.60
CA GLU A 194 -9.84 11.38 -3.04
C GLU A 194 -9.36 11.13 -4.47
N ARG A 195 -9.19 9.86 -4.85
CA ARG A 195 -8.69 9.47 -6.18
C ARG A 195 -9.35 8.18 -6.66
N ILE A 196 -9.56 8.13 -7.97
CA ILE A 196 -9.87 6.91 -8.72
C ILE A 196 -8.78 6.74 -9.76
N LEU A 197 -7.95 5.70 -9.64
CA LEU A 197 -6.91 5.42 -10.64
C LEU A 197 -7.47 4.50 -11.72
N VAL A 198 -7.28 4.90 -12.98
CA VAL A 198 -7.70 4.17 -14.18
C VAL A 198 -6.58 4.21 -15.21
N ASN A 199 -6.63 3.32 -16.19
CA ASN A 199 -5.78 3.44 -17.36
C ASN A 199 -5.99 4.80 -18.09
N PRO A 200 -4.94 5.41 -18.70
CA PRO A 200 -5.09 6.64 -19.48
C PRO A 200 -6.15 6.58 -20.57
N GLY A 201 -6.34 5.44 -21.22
CA GLY A 201 -7.37 5.25 -22.24
C GLY A 201 -8.78 5.42 -21.68
N ILE A 202 -9.04 4.92 -20.47
CA ILE A 202 -10.33 5.09 -19.79
C ILE A 202 -10.54 6.55 -19.45
N LYS A 203 -9.52 7.22 -18.90
CA LYS A 203 -9.58 8.66 -18.60
C LYS A 203 -9.87 9.47 -19.88
N LYS A 204 -9.21 9.14 -20.99
CA LYS A 204 -9.46 9.77 -22.30
C LYS A 204 -10.90 9.53 -22.78
N LYS A 205 -11.40 8.29 -22.72
CA LYS A 205 -12.77 7.97 -23.10
C LYS A 205 -13.80 8.80 -22.31
N LEU A 206 -13.57 8.97 -21.01
CA LEU A 206 -14.40 9.84 -20.17
C LEU A 206 -14.29 11.31 -20.60
N CYS A 207 -13.07 11.81 -20.83
CA CYS A 207 -12.85 13.19 -21.27
C CYS A 207 -13.56 13.50 -22.59
N ASP A 208 -13.53 12.59 -23.56
CA ASP A 208 -14.15 12.76 -24.88
C ASP A 208 -15.69 12.74 -24.80
N THR A 209 -16.25 11.87 -23.94
CA THR A 209 -17.68 11.51 -23.98
C THR A 209 -18.53 12.19 -22.90
N VAL A 210 -17.97 12.53 -21.73
CA VAL A 210 -18.75 13.15 -20.65
C VAL A 210 -19.14 14.57 -21.02
N LYS A 211 -20.45 14.85 -21.04
CA LYS A 211 -21.02 16.19 -21.24
C LYS A 211 -21.65 16.70 -19.93
N GLY A 212 -21.84 18.01 -19.83
CA GLY A 212 -22.41 18.64 -18.63
C GLY A 212 -21.41 18.72 -17.47
N ASP A 213 -21.82 18.32 -16.26
CA ASP A 213 -20.95 18.33 -15.08
C ASP A 213 -19.78 17.35 -15.21
N ARG A 214 -18.58 17.93 -15.19
CA ARG A 214 -17.28 17.26 -15.31
C ARG A 214 -16.42 17.40 -14.06
N ALA A 215 -16.89 18.04 -13.00
CA ALA A 215 -16.07 18.30 -11.80
C ALA A 215 -15.54 17.01 -11.17
N TRP A 216 -16.33 15.93 -11.23
CA TRP A 216 -15.95 14.61 -10.72
C TRP A 216 -14.74 13.98 -11.45
N LEU A 217 -14.49 14.35 -12.71
CA LEU A 217 -13.34 13.85 -13.47
C LEU A 217 -12.02 14.25 -12.81
N ARG A 218 -11.99 15.34 -12.03
CA ARG A 218 -10.81 15.77 -11.27
C ARG A 218 -10.22 14.64 -10.40
N LYS A 219 -11.08 13.80 -9.81
CA LYS A 219 -10.67 12.65 -8.98
C LYS A 219 -10.20 11.45 -9.80
N VAL A 220 -10.60 11.35 -11.07
CA VAL A 220 -10.19 10.26 -11.97
C VAL A 220 -8.80 10.56 -12.53
N ARG A 221 -7.81 9.75 -12.13
CA ARG A 221 -6.39 9.95 -12.44
C ARG A 221 -5.86 8.82 -13.33
N PRO A 222 -5.19 9.14 -14.44
CA PRO A 222 -4.51 8.15 -15.26
C PRO A 222 -3.33 7.52 -14.48
N PHE A 223 -3.18 6.21 -14.60
CA PHE A 223 -2.05 5.46 -14.03
C PHE A 223 -1.75 4.20 -14.87
N TRP A 224 -0.50 3.74 -14.87
CA TRP A 224 -0.11 2.51 -15.59
C TRP A 224 -0.92 1.29 -15.13
N GLY A 225 -1.20 0.35 -16.04
CA GLY A 225 -2.09 -0.78 -15.78
C GLY A 225 -3.55 -0.31 -15.74
N HIS A 226 -4.31 -0.74 -14.71
CA HIS A 226 -5.69 -0.32 -14.45
C HIS A 226 -6.60 -0.38 -15.69
N ASP A 227 -6.36 -1.37 -16.54
CA ASP A 227 -7.01 -1.62 -17.83
C ASP A 227 -8.22 -2.54 -17.70
N TYR A 228 -8.36 -3.27 -16.58
CA TYR A 228 -9.52 -4.11 -16.25
C TYR A 228 -10.19 -3.78 -14.91
N HIS A 229 -9.60 -2.88 -14.12
CA HIS A 229 -10.13 -2.44 -12.83
C HIS A 229 -9.87 -0.96 -12.64
N PHE A 230 -10.62 -0.34 -11.74
CA PHE A 230 -10.27 0.96 -11.19
C PHE A 230 -9.90 0.82 -9.72
N HIS A 231 -8.92 1.62 -9.31
CA HIS A 231 -8.44 1.68 -7.92
C HIS A 231 -9.16 2.85 -7.23
N ILE A 232 -9.92 2.58 -6.18
CA ILE A 232 -10.49 3.61 -5.31
C ILE A 232 -9.52 3.89 -4.17
N ARG A 233 -9.28 5.17 -3.90
CA ARG A 233 -8.59 5.63 -2.69
C ARG A 233 -9.46 6.60 -1.92
N ILE A 234 -9.63 6.33 -0.62
CA ILE A 234 -10.27 7.25 0.32
C ILE A 234 -9.24 7.98 1.18
N GLY A 235 -9.62 9.15 1.68
CA GLY A 235 -8.76 9.96 2.55
C GLY A 235 -8.54 9.37 3.94
N CYS A 236 -7.61 9.95 4.69
CA CYS A 236 -7.35 9.58 6.08
C CYS A 236 -8.61 9.77 6.93
N GLN A 237 -8.97 8.72 7.68
CA GLN A 237 -10.22 8.67 8.44
C GLN A 237 -10.05 9.19 9.87
N PRO A 238 -11.12 9.72 10.51
CA PRO A 238 -11.11 10.04 11.93
C PRO A 238 -10.59 8.87 12.79
N GLY A 239 -9.85 9.17 13.86
CA GLY A 239 -9.21 8.15 14.69
C GLY A 239 -7.84 7.65 14.17
N SER A 240 -7.36 8.17 13.03
CA SER A 240 -6.07 7.81 12.43
C SER A 240 -5.03 8.95 12.49
N PRO A 241 -4.53 9.35 13.68
CA PRO A 241 -3.63 10.52 13.80
C PRO A 241 -2.27 10.34 13.12
N ASN A 242 -1.87 9.09 12.86
CA ASN A 242 -0.61 8.75 12.18
C ASN A 242 -0.80 8.48 10.67
N CYS A 243 -2.00 8.70 10.13
CA CYS A 243 -2.26 8.60 8.70
C CYS A 243 -1.73 9.86 7.98
N LYS A 244 -0.98 9.66 6.90
CA LYS A 244 -0.44 10.74 6.09
C LYS A 244 -1.31 10.93 4.85
N ALA A 245 -1.93 12.10 4.75
CA ALA A 245 -2.67 12.51 3.57
C ALA A 245 -1.76 12.60 2.35
N GLN A 246 -2.34 12.42 1.17
CA GLN A 246 -1.71 12.71 -0.11
C GLN A 246 -2.05 14.14 -0.55
N GLU A 247 -1.23 14.72 -1.42
CA GLU A 247 -1.52 16.03 -2.00
C GLU A 247 -2.85 16.03 -2.74
N ASN A 248 -3.51 17.19 -2.82
CA ASN A 248 -4.73 17.33 -3.61
C ASN A 248 -4.45 17.10 -5.10
N THR A 249 -5.45 16.61 -5.83
CA THR A 249 -5.37 16.57 -7.29
C THR A 249 -5.33 18.00 -7.84
N ALA A 250 -4.60 18.20 -8.93
CA ALA A 250 -4.56 19.48 -9.63
C ALA A 250 -5.98 20.02 -9.91
N PRO A 251 -6.17 21.36 -9.98
CA PRO A 251 -7.43 21.95 -10.44
C PRO A 251 -7.82 21.47 -11.84
N GLY A 252 -9.09 21.65 -12.20
CA GLY A 252 -9.62 21.23 -13.51
C GLY A 252 -10.03 19.77 -13.56
N ASP A 253 -10.52 19.33 -14.72
CA ASP A 253 -10.97 17.95 -14.95
C ASP A 253 -9.83 16.99 -15.34
N GLY A 254 -8.63 17.53 -15.56
CA GLY A 254 -7.44 16.77 -15.98
C GLY A 254 -7.57 16.17 -17.38
N CYS A 255 -8.29 16.85 -18.27
CA CYS A 255 -8.45 16.50 -19.69
C CYS A 255 -7.65 17.46 -20.59
N ASP A 256 -6.45 17.83 -20.15
CA ASP A 256 -5.55 18.81 -20.76
C ASP A 256 -4.20 18.16 -21.15
N GLN A 257 -3.13 18.95 -21.25
CA GLN A 257 -1.80 18.44 -21.59
C GLN A 257 -1.25 17.40 -20.61
N SER A 258 -1.72 17.39 -19.36
CA SER A 258 -1.37 16.35 -18.39
C SER A 258 -1.90 14.96 -18.81
N LEU A 259 -3.03 14.91 -19.54
CA LEU A 259 -3.56 13.68 -20.12
C LEU A 259 -2.88 13.38 -21.46
N ALA A 260 -2.65 14.39 -22.31
CA ALA A 260 -2.00 14.21 -23.61
C ALA A 260 -0.60 13.57 -23.48
N TRP A 261 0.14 13.88 -22.42
CA TRP A 261 1.44 13.26 -22.11
C TRP A 261 1.40 11.73 -22.09
N TRP A 262 0.29 11.12 -21.62
CA TRP A 262 0.12 9.66 -21.59
C TRP A 262 0.03 9.00 -22.96
N PHE A 263 -0.18 9.79 -24.01
CA PHE A 263 -0.24 9.33 -25.41
C PHE A 263 1.01 9.72 -26.20
N THR A 264 2.08 10.07 -25.49
CA THR A 264 3.44 10.16 -26.04
C THR A 264 4.24 8.88 -25.75
N GLU A 265 5.42 8.71 -26.34
CA GLU A 265 6.27 7.55 -26.05
C GLU A 265 6.87 7.56 -24.63
N GLU A 266 7.10 8.73 -24.06
CA GLU A 266 7.84 8.92 -22.81
C GLU A 266 7.35 8.07 -21.63
N PRO A 267 6.04 8.04 -21.28
CA PRO A 267 5.53 7.22 -20.18
C PRO A 267 5.67 5.71 -20.37
N TRP A 268 5.86 5.26 -21.61
CA TRP A 268 5.90 3.84 -21.98
C TRP A 268 7.31 3.33 -22.24
N ARG A 269 8.32 4.21 -22.17
CA ARG A 269 9.72 3.81 -22.27
C ARG A 269 10.05 2.76 -21.21
N PRO A 270 10.83 1.73 -21.55
CA PRO A 270 11.30 0.75 -20.58
C PRO A 270 11.96 1.44 -19.38
N ASN A 271 11.77 0.86 -18.19
CA ASN A 271 12.43 1.34 -17.00
C ASN A 271 13.95 1.32 -17.23
N LYS A 272 14.64 2.44 -16.98
CA LYS A 272 16.10 2.58 -17.12
C LYS A 272 16.88 1.61 -16.22
N ASN A 273 16.26 1.09 -15.16
CA ASN A 273 16.87 0.12 -14.26
C ASN A 273 15.85 -1.00 -13.95
N PRO A 274 15.64 -1.95 -14.89
CA PRO A 274 14.64 -2.99 -14.75
C PRO A 274 14.99 -4.00 -13.64
N ASP A 275 16.27 -4.16 -13.34
CA ASP A 275 16.78 -5.09 -12.32
C ASP A 275 16.74 -4.51 -10.90
N ARG A 276 16.40 -3.23 -10.75
CA ARG A 276 16.22 -2.62 -9.42
C ARG A 276 15.14 -3.41 -8.66
N PRO A 277 15.45 -3.91 -7.44
CA PRO A 277 14.47 -4.58 -6.62
C PRO A 277 13.29 -3.67 -6.32
N LYS A 278 12.09 -4.26 -6.24
CA LYS A 278 10.90 -3.46 -5.92
C LYS A 278 10.96 -2.91 -4.51
N ALA A 279 10.32 -1.78 -4.25
CA ALA A 279 10.26 -1.18 -2.92
C ALA A 279 9.80 -2.20 -1.88
N ARG A 280 8.76 -2.99 -2.18
CA ARG A 280 8.29 -4.08 -1.30
C ARG A 280 9.29 -5.24 -1.11
N ASP A 281 10.23 -5.40 -2.05
CA ASP A 281 11.23 -6.48 -2.05
C ASP A 281 12.49 -6.10 -1.25
N VAL A 282 12.57 -4.86 -0.77
CA VAL A 282 13.66 -4.37 0.10
C VAL A 282 13.16 -3.73 1.41
N MET A 283 11.86 -3.54 1.56
CA MET A 283 11.27 -2.92 2.74
C MET A 283 11.30 -3.88 3.95
N THR A 284 12.05 -3.52 4.99
CA THR A 284 12.03 -4.19 6.30
C THR A 284 11.09 -3.45 7.26
N MET A 285 10.87 -3.98 8.47
CA MET A 285 10.08 -3.28 9.50
C MET A 285 10.65 -1.89 9.84
N ALA A 286 11.98 -1.72 9.81
CA ALA A 286 12.63 -0.43 10.03
C ALA A 286 12.27 0.64 8.97
N SER A 287 11.78 0.20 7.80
CA SER A 287 11.29 1.11 6.78
C SER A 287 9.87 1.63 7.07
N LEU A 288 9.09 0.98 7.94
CA LEU A 288 7.70 1.34 8.21
C LEU A 288 7.59 2.31 9.41
N PRO A 289 6.44 3.00 9.59
CA PRO A 289 6.18 3.73 10.84
C PRO A 289 6.34 2.81 12.06
N ALA A 290 6.99 3.29 13.13
CA ALA A 290 7.28 2.47 14.31
C ALA A 290 6.04 1.80 14.92
N ALA A 291 4.89 2.46 14.86
CA ALA A 291 3.62 1.91 15.34
C ALA A 291 3.18 0.63 14.60
N CYS A 292 3.71 0.36 13.40
CA CYS A 292 3.40 -0.86 12.65
C CYS A 292 3.93 -2.14 13.31
N GLN A 293 4.93 -2.05 14.19
CA GLN A 293 5.36 -3.20 14.99
C GLN A 293 4.24 -3.66 15.93
N ALA A 294 3.61 -2.72 16.65
CA ALA A 294 2.48 -3.03 17.54
C ALA A 294 1.28 -3.59 16.77
N VAL A 295 1.04 -3.11 15.54
CA VAL A 295 0.01 -3.70 14.67
C VAL A 295 0.37 -5.12 14.29
N LEU A 296 1.62 -5.39 13.89
CA LEU A 296 2.08 -6.73 13.52
C LEU A 296 1.99 -7.72 14.68
N ASP A 297 2.23 -7.27 15.91
CA ASP A 297 2.25 -8.10 17.12
C ASP A 297 0.91 -8.16 17.86
N GLY A 298 -0.06 -7.33 17.47
CA GLY A 298 -1.38 -7.26 18.12
C GLY A 298 -2.12 -8.61 18.15
N PRO A 299 -3.04 -8.81 19.11
CA PRO A 299 -3.81 -10.04 19.22
C PRO A 299 -4.74 -10.21 18.01
N ASP A 300 -4.99 -11.47 17.63
CA ASP A 300 -6.02 -11.80 16.65
C ASP A 300 -7.42 -11.73 17.29
N PRO A 301 -8.48 -11.39 16.52
CA PRO A 301 -9.87 -11.66 16.91
C PRO A 301 -10.13 -13.17 17.02
N PRO A 302 -11.24 -13.60 17.67
CA PRO A 302 -11.57 -15.02 17.82
C PRO A 302 -11.83 -15.73 16.49
N SER A 303 -12.29 -15.02 15.45
CA SER A 303 -12.44 -15.56 14.10
C SER A 303 -12.55 -14.45 13.05
N ALA A 304 -12.54 -14.81 11.76
CA ALA A 304 -12.75 -13.85 10.67
C ALA A 304 -14.20 -13.35 10.62
N GLU A 305 -15.16 -14.20 10.98
CA GLU A 305 -16.59 -13.90 11.02
C GLU A 305 -16.89 -12.83 12.07
N ALA A 306 -16.23 -12.89 13.23
CA ALA A 306 -16.37 -11.90 14.30
C ALA A 306 -15.98 -10.47 13.90
N VAL A 307 -15.20 -10.33 12.82
CA VAL A 307 -14.73 -9.05 12.28
C VAL A 307 -15.10 -8.88 10.80
N THR A 308 -16.13 -9.58 10.33
CA THR A 308 -16.73 -9.35 9.01
C THR A 308 -17.85 -8.31 9.13
N TYR A 309 -17.90 -7.38 8.17
CA TYR A 309 -18.84 -6.26 8.15
C TYR A 309 -20.24 -6.68 7.67
N TYR A 310 -21.30 -6.25 8.36
CA TYR A 310 -22.70 -6.59 8.02
C TYR A 310 -23.67 -5.38 8.06
N GLY A 311 -23.22 -4.17 7.73
CA GLY A 311 -24.12 -3.05 7.41
C GLY A 311 -24.60 -2.15 8.57
N ASP A 312 -24.45 -2.54 9.83
CA ASP A 312 -25.04 -1.80 10.98
C ASP A 312 -24.02 -1.18 11.95
N GLY A 313 -22.81 -0.88 11.45
CA GLY A 313 -21.73 -0.36 12.27
C GLY A 313 -21.21 -1.46 13.21
N VAL A 314 -20.20 -2.20 12.76
CA VAL A 314 -19.56 -3.21 13.62
C VAL A 314 -18.93 -2.48 14.82
N PRO A 315 -19.34 -2.76 16.06
CA PRO A 315 -18.54 -2.39 17.20
C PRO A 315 -17.31 -3.29 17.14
N VAL A 316 -16.21 -2.76 16.58
CA VAL A 316 -14.91 -3.42 16.68
C VAL A 316 -14.65 -3.60 18.15
N ALA A 317 -14.47 -4.85 18.60
CA ALA A 317 -14.27 -5.16 20.00
C ALA A 317 -13.20 -4.23 20.56
N THR A 318 -13.61 -3.41 21.54
CA THR A 318 -12.78 -2.38 22.14
C THR A 318 -11.73 -3.05 23.01
N ALA A 319 -10.62 -3.48 22.40
CA ALA A 319 -9.38 -3.69 23.13
C ALA A 319 -8.81 -2.31 23.55
N PRO A 320 -8.15 -2.21 24.73
CA PRO A 320 -7.82 -0.93 25.33
C PRO A 320 -6.89 -0.11 24.43
N VAL A 321 -7.12 1.20 24.43
CA VAL A 321 -6.33 2.21 23.72
C VAL A 321 -4.84 1.96 23.99
N LEU A 322 -4.07 1.64 22.95
CA LEU A 322 -2.61 1.62 23.03
C LEU A 322 -2.14 3.03 23.39
N THR A 323 -1.80 3.23 24.66
CA THR A 323 -1.36 4.51 25.21
C THR A 323 -0.02 4.92 24.60
N LYS A 324 -0.04 6.06 23.91
CA LYS A 324 1.01 7.06 23.71
C LYS A 324 2.44 6.61 24.05
N ALA A 325 3.26 6.39 23.02
CA ALA A 325 4.71 6.32 23.17
C ALA A 325 5.25 7.66 23.74
N PRO A 326 6.22 7.64 24.68
CA PRO A 326 6.79 8.86 25.24
C PRO A 326 7.62 9.61 24.18
N SER A 327 7.50 10.95 24.18
CA SER A 327 8.31 11.84 23.34
C SER A 327 9.80 11.64 23.60
N PRO A 328 10.66 11.58 22.56
CA PRO A 328 12.09 11.66 22.78
C PRO A 328 12.48 13.09 23.18
N ALA A 329 13.36 13.18 24.18
CA ALA A 329 13.96 14.42 24.65
C ALA A 329 14.78 15.11 23.55
N ARG A 330 14.80 16.44 23.60
CA ARG A 330 15.65 17.32 22.77
C ARG A 330 17.12 16.93 22.94
N ALA A 331 17.80 16.62 21.84
CA ALA A 331 19.25 16.59 21.76
C ALA A 331 19.72 17.67 20.77
N SER A 332 20.69 18.48 21.23
CA SER A 332 21.31 19.58 20.50
C SER A 332 22.08 19.14 19.26
N ALA A 333 22.14 20.03 18.29
CA ALA A 333 22.85 19.89 17.03
C ALA A 333 24.39 19.86 17.20
N SER A 334 25.05 19.01 16.40
CA SER A 334 26.38 19.28 15.87
C SER A 334 26.47 18.70 14.45
N GLY A 335 27.04 19.50 13.54
CA GLY A 335 27.01 19.26 12.10
C GLY A 335 28.03 18.25 11.61
N ALA A 336 27.71 17.60 10.50
CA ALA A 336 28.67 16.99 9.58
C ALA A 336 28.11 17.01 8.15
N ALA A 337 29.03 17.19 7.21
CA ALA A 337 28.83 17.61 5.82
C ALA A 337 27.97 16.67 4.96
N ALA A 338 27.29 17.28 4.00
CA ALA A 338 26.41 16.66 3.02
C ALA A 338 27.19 15.93 1.91
N LEU A 339 26.70 14.74 1.55
CA LEU A 339 26.96 14.02 0.30
C LEU A 339 25.63 13.90 -0.46
N PRO A 340 25.64 13.77 -1.81
CA PRO A 340 24.52 14.17 -2.65
C PRO A 340 23.33 13.22 -2.50
N ALA A 341 22.16 13.81 -2.24
CA ALA A 341 20.89 13.11 -2.10
C ALA A 341 20.48 12.47 -3.44
N SER A 342 20.38 11.15 -3.44
CA SER A 342 19.57 10.43 -4.41
C SER A 342 18.10 10.82 -4.22
N VAL A 343 17.43 11.13 -5.33
CA VAL A 343 16.06 11.67 -5.36
C VAL A 343 15.09 10.64 -4.74
N SER A 344 14.56 10.97 -3.56
CA SER A 344 13.59 10.16 -2.83
C SER A 344 12.19 10.33 -3.42
N ALA A 345 11.42 9.24 -3.52
CA ALA A 345 10.00 9.24 -3.90
C ALA A 345 9.08 10.00 -2.91
N PHE A 346 9.66 10.67 -1.91
CA PHE A 346 8.99 11.43 -0.86
C PHE A 346 9.41 12.92 -0.80
N ALA A 347 10.09 13.45 -1.84
CA ALA A 347 10.40 14.88 -1.91
C ALA A 347 9.22 15.70 -2.44
N ALA A 348 8.90 16.80 -1.75
CA ALA A 348 7.97 17.82 -2.22
C ALA A 348 8.48 18.44 -3.54
N THR A 349 7.57 18.65 -4.50
CA THR A 349 7.92 19.20 -5.81
C THR A 349 8.08 20.72 -5.73
N PRO A 350 9.16 21.33 -6.26
CA PRO A 350 9.23 22.77 -6.44
C PRO A 350 8.19 23.25 -7.47
N GLU A 351 7.64 24.45 -7.29
CA GLU A 351 6.68 25.05 -8.23
C GLU A 351 7.35 25.35 -9.57
N ILE A 352 7.06 24.53 -10.58
CA ILE A 352 7.42 24.77 -11.98
C ILE A 352 6.27 24.31 -12.87
N GLY A 353 5.64 25.25 -13.57
CA GLY A 353 4.76 25.01 -14.72
C GLY A 353 3.59 24.05 -14.49
N ILE A 354 2.93 23.65 -15.58
CA ILE A 354 1.88 22.62 -15.55
C ILE A 354 2.52 21.32 -15.00
N PRO A 355 2.08 20.78 -13.85
CA PRO A 355 2.70 19.58 -13.29
C PRO A 355 2.49 18.39 -14.22
N LEU A 356 3.54 18.02 -14.96
CA LEU A 356 3.53 16.80 -15.75
C LEU A 356 3.60 15.59 -14.81
N PRO A 357 2.84 14.51 -15.09
CA PRO A 357 3.01 13.26 -14.37
C PRO A 357 4.46 12.80 -14.46
N ARG A 358 5.05 12.38 -13.33
CA ARG A 358 6.44 11.91 -13.31
C ARG A 358 6.55 10.57 -14.06
N PRO A 359 7.73 10.21 -14.60
CA PRO A 359 7.96 8.90 -15.21
C PRO A 359 7.54 7.75 -14.30
N ARG A 360 7.28 6.58 -14.89
CA ARG A 360 6.90 5.36 -14.17
C ARG A 360 7.80 5.20 -12.95
N PRO A 361 7.26 5.18 -11.71
CA PRO A 361 8.07 4.92 -10.54
C PRO A 361 8.85 3.64 -10.78
N GLY A 362 10.16 3.66 -10.49
CA GLY A 362 10.91 2.42 -10.37
C GLY A 362 10.23 1.62 -9.28
N ASN A 363 9.49 0.59 -9.70
CA ASN A 363 8.75 -0.29 -8.80
C ASN A 363 9.69 -0.87 -7.79
#